data_AF-A0A0K8USS7-F1
#
_entry.id   AF-A0A0K8USS7-F1
#
_cell.length_a   1.000
_cell.length_b   1.000
_cell.length_c   1.000
_cell.angle_alpha   90.00
_cell.angle_beta   90.00
_cell.angle_gamma   90.00
#
_symmetry.space_group_name_H-M   'P 1'
#
loop_
_entity.id
_entity.type
_entity.pdbx_description
1 polymer ?
#
loop_
_entity_poly.entity_id
_entity_poly.type
_entity_poly.pdbx_seq_one_letter_code
_entity_poly.pdbx_strand_id
1 'polypeptide(L)'
;MYRDNFAIRKVPQVIARSGTALLHFFSDDAYNMSGFNLSYKMDGCPTATEELECSGHGRCSEGDCICDNLYKGEACDVAACPNDCSEDKGQGTCKEDDERCQCNEGFGGNDCGQLKALGFWSTIYPTQSPPPPGTASHGSAVWRDTLHIIGGESYGRGELMTTYDFNGNVWETLHIEGGSSVPEKRYGASTVMYGDKIFMYGGVIEGRGVSNELWAFDVSAKTWENITVKSDACNSTGLTTNAMCGPLRVAGHTATLVPGFGDKNNYQYMIAIFGHSPQYGYLNTVQEFNFGTREWKIIETYGYVVKGGFGHSAAFDYLTEKVYVYGGIISESESSQVLSSKLYAYEPAIRTWTLLSAAPSARLLHTANFINHGLMMVFGGNTHNDTSQSYGAKCYSQDLLVYDVYCDSWHTQDMPEHLQTDLARFGHSAVVFEDSLYIYGGFNGQLLNDMLRFTPGYCSFYTKQEKCTNGRPGVKCIWDVQKMRCIPVNQVQRSAIFGREQYDYVVCPSKSRLTLTSELLNDVLRCQEQSNCQSCVANSYGCTYCGNGVCTKERCRETTSITTLFYESNNQQKQQQQQQQQFVPAAVPVANIK
;
A
#
# COMPACT_ATOMS: atom_id res chain seq x y z
N MET A 1 -11.00 30.16 9.29
CA MET A 1 -12.28 30.07 8.55
C MET A 1 -12.13 28.93 7.56
N TYR A 2 -12.68 27.77 7.90
CA TYR A 2 -12.65 26.56 7.07
C TYR A 2 -13.78 26.68 6.03
N ARG A 3 -13.45 26.53 4.74
CA ARG A 3 -14.43 26.37 3.67
C ARG A 3 -14.55 24.89 3.36
N ASP A 4 -15.75 24.37 3.58
CA ASP A 4 -16.32 23.15 3.05
C ASP A 4 -15.61 21.81 3.38
N ASN A 5 -16.35 20.96 4.10
CA ASN A 5 -16.16 19.52 4.29
C ASN A 5 -15.04 18.98 5.21
N PHE A 6 -14.34 19.82 5.97
CA PHE A 6 -13.47 19.32 7.05
C PHE A 6 -14.27 19.10 8.34
N ALA A 7 -14.79 17.88 8.53
CA ALA A 7 -15.24 17.45 9.85
C ALA A 7 -14.00 17.17 10.71
N ILE A 8 -13.90 17.81 11.88
CA ILE A 8 -12.91 17.43 12.89
C ILE A 8 -13.15 15.95 13.18
N ARG A 9 -12.22 15.09 12.77
CA ARG A 9 -12.26 13.68 13.14
C ARG A 9 -12.21 13.66 14.65
N LYS A 10 -13.26 13.12 15.26
CA LYS A 10 -13.41 12.93 16.70
C LYS A 10 -12.09 12.42 17.27
N VAL A 11 -11.46 13.22 18.13
CA VAL A 11 -10.26 12.76 18.86
C VAL A 11 -10.78 11.72 19.84
N PRO A 12 -10.39 10.44 19.73
CA PRO A 12 -10.91 9.42 20.62
C PRO A 12 -10.51 9.75 22.05
N GLN A 13 -11.46 9.61 22.98
CA GLN A 13 -11.18 9.75 24.40
C GLN A 13 -10.06 8.77 24.77
N VAL A 14 -9.02 9.26 25.45
CA VAL A 14 -7.92 8.43 25.93
C VAL A 14 -8.14 8.14 27.41
N ILE A 15 -8.28 6.87 27.76
CA ILE A 15 -8.53 6.43 29.14
C ILE A 15 -7.20 5.99 29.76
N ALA A 16 -6.85 6.57 30.90
CA ALA A 16 -5.65 6.18 31.67
C ALA A 16 -6.07 5.47 32.96
N ARG A 17 -5.85 4.14 33.03
CA ARG A 17 -6.19 3.30 34.20
C ARG A 17 -5.07 3.19 35.24
N SER A 18 -3.86 3.66 34.93
CA SER A 18 -2.66 3.52 35.78
C SER A 18 -2.54 4.55 36.93
N GLY A 19 -3.50 5.46 37.06
CA GLY A 19 -3.44 6.58 38.02
C GLY A 19 -2.44 7.69 37.66
N THR A 20 -1.70 7.54 36.55
CA THR A 20 -0.82 8.57 36.00
C THR A 20 -1.00 8.64 34.49
N ALA A 21 -1.01 9.84 33.92
CA ALA A 21 -1.07 10.07 32.48
C ALA A 21 0.05 11.05 32.08
N LEU A 22 0.86 10.66 31.10
CA LEU A 22 1.86 11.54 30.49
C LEU A 22 1.35 11.98 29.12
N LEU A 23 1.05 13.27 28.99
CA LEU A 23 0.68 13.87 27.72
C LEU A 23 1.92 14.53 27.11
N HIS A 24 2.43 13.94 26.04
CA HIS A 24 3.56 14.48 25.31
C HIS A 24 3.06 15.15 24.02
N PHE A 25 3.21 16.46 23.95
CA PHE A 25 2.83 17.24 22.79
C PHE A 25 4.06 17.62 21.98
N PHE A 26 4.02 17.30 20.70
CA PHE A 26 5.02 17.73 19.74
C PHE A 26 4.31 18.57 18.69
N SER A 27 4.69 19.84 18.59
CA SER A 27 4.34 20.70 17.46
C SER A 27 5.59 20.80 16.61
N ASP A 28 5.48 20.44 15.34
CA ASP A 28 6.54 20.68 14.37
C ASP A 28 6.59 22.19 14.06
N ASP A 29 7.80 22.75 13.89
CA ASP A 29 8.06 24.16 13.62
C ASP A 29 7.32 24.66 12.35
N ALA A 30 6.92 23.74 11.47
CA ALA A 30 6.10 24.03 10.29
C ALA A 30 4.63 24.38 10.61
N TYR A 31 4.14 24.09 11.83
CA TYR A 31 2.74 24.23 12.23
C TYR A 31 2.58 25.25 13.35
N ASN A 32 2.46 26.53 12.97
CA ASN A 32 2.01 27.58 13.88
C ASN A 32 0.49 27.50 14.10
N MET A 33 0.02 26.38 14.64
CA MET A 33 -1.38 26.21 15.04
C MET A 33 -1.65 26.94 16.36
N SER A 34 -2.87 27.44 16.55
CA SER A 34 -3.30 28.23 17.71
C SER A 34 -3.42 27.44 19.03
N GLY A 35 -2.71 26.32 19.16
CA GLY A 35 -2.86 25.35 20.24
C GLY A 35 -4.16 24.54 20.14
N PHE A 36 -4.44 23.74 21.17
CA PHE A 36 -5.69 22.99 21.36
C PHE A 36 -6.10 23.11 22.82
N ASN A 37 -7.37 22.89 23.12
CA ASN A 37 -7.87 22.84 24.49
C ASN A 37 -8.07 21.37 24.88
N LEU A 38 -7.49 20.96 26.01
CA LEU A 38 -7.63 19.60 26.53
C LEU A 38 -8.49 19.64 27.78
N SER A 39 -9.59 18.90 27.76
CA SER A 39 -10.41 18.65 28.95
C SER A 39 -10.19 17.22 29.42
N TYR A 40 -10.14 16.99 30.73
CA TYR A 40 -10.04 15.66 31.32
C TYR A 40 -11.03 15.52 32.48
N LYS A 41 -11.45 14.29 32.75
CA LYS A 41 -12.33 13.92 33.87
C LYS A 41 -11.63 12.82 34.67
N MET A 42 -11.59 12.97 35.99
CA MET A 42 -11.17 11.89 36.90
C MET A 42 -12.40 11.06 37.29
N ASP A 43 -12.25 9.75 37.38
CA ASP A 43 -13.32 8.79 37.72
C ASP A 43 -14.57 8.91 36.83
N GLY A 44 -14.40 9.42 35.62
CA GLY A 44 -15.46 9.53 34.62
C GLY A 44 -15.57 8.26 33.81
N CYS A 45 -16.80 7.83 33.53
CA CYS A 45 -17.01 6.73 32.61
C CYS A 45 -16.70 7.12 31.16
N PRO A 46 -16.28 6.14 30.33
CA PRO A 46 -16.04 6.37 28.91
C PRO A 46 -17.29 6.88 28.19
N THR A 47 -17.07 7.70 27.18
CA THR A 47 -18.15 8.11 26.28
C THR A 47 -17.66 8.40 24.87
N ALA A 48 -18.47 7.98 23.90
CA ALA A 48 -18.33 8.41 22.54
C ALA A 48 -18.82 9.86 22.36
N THR A 49 -19.79 10.34 23.12
CA THR A 49 -20.31 11.71 22.95
C THR A 49 -20.04 12.49 24.22
N GLU A 50 -19.27 13.58 24.14
CA GLU A 50 -18.84 14.37 25.31
C GLU A 50 -20.00 14.77 26.24
N GLU A 51 -21.23 14.80 25.73
CA GLU A 51 -22.44 15.23 26.43
C GLU A 51 -23.19 14.11 27.19
N LEU A 52 -22.91 12.83 26.92
CA LEU A 52 -23.67 11.70 27.48
C LEU A 52 -22.73 10.72 28.18
N GLU A 53 -22.97 10.38 29.46
CA GLU A 53 -22.22 9.30 30.11
C GLU A 53 -22.57 7.94 29.48
N CYS A 54 -21.58 7.08 29.25
CA CYS A 54 -21.76 5.77 28.60
C CYS A 54 -22.49 5.89 27.25
N SER A 55 -22.21 6.98 26.53
CA SER A 55 -22.82 7.32 25.24
C SER A 55 -24.36 7.34 25.25
N GLY A 56 -24.98 7.46 26.43
CA GLY A 56 -26.43 7.43 26.62
C GLY A 56 -27.06 6.03 26.59
N HIS A 57 -26.25 4.97 26.54
CA HIS A 57 -26.68 3.57 26.39
C HIS A 57 -26.15 2.68 27.52
N GLY A 58 -26.06 3.23 28.73
CA GLY A 58 -25.64 2.49 29.89
C GLY A 58 -25.58 3.33 31.15
N ARG A 59 -25.21 2.69 32.25
CA ARG A 59 -25.04 3.32 33.55
C ARG A 59 -23.57 3.31 33.96
N CYS A 60 -23.08 4.48 34.38
CA CYS A 60 -21.74 4.63 34.92
C CYS A 60 -21.64 4.05 36.34
N SER A 61 -20.63 3.20 36.58
CA SER A 61 -20.32 2.62 37.89
C SER A 61 -18.81 2.56 38.08
N GLU A 62 -18.27 3.33 39.03
CA GLU A 62 -16.83 3.35 39.38
C GLU A 62 -15.88 3.59 38.19
N GLY A 63 -16.30 4.39 37.21
CA GLY A 63 -15.50 4.69 36.02
C GLY A 63 -15.62 3.67 34.88
N ASP A 64 -16.42 2.61 35.05
CA ASP A 64 -16.76 1.66 33.99
C ASP A 64 -18.25 1.76 33.62
N CYS A 65 -18.55 1.56 32.34
CA CYS A 65 -19.93 1.57 31.84
C CYS A 65 -20.56 0.17 31.91
N ILE A 66 -21.75 0.10 32.51
CA ILE A 66 -22.63 -1.07 32.44
C ILE A 66 -23.65 -0.79 31.34
N CYS A 67 -23.49 -1.44 30.19
CA CYS A 67 -24.31 -1.16 29.00
C CYS A 67 -25.74 -1.65 29.11
N ASP A 68 -26.65 -0.91 28.47
CA ASP A 68 -28.02 -1.32 28.23
C ASP A 68 -28.06 -2.53 27.28
N ASN A 69 -29.18 -3.26 27.27
CA ASN A 69 -29.34 -4.42 26.40
C ASN A 69 -29.09 -4.05 24.93
N LEU A 70 -28.39 -4.91 24.19
CA LEU A 70 -27.97 -4.70 22.79
C LEU A 70 -26.94 -3.57 22.57
N TYR A 71 -26.28 -3.08 23.61
CA TYR A 71 -25.14 -2.17 23.47
C TYR A 71 -23.90 -2.74 24.15
N LYS A 72 -22.73 -2.49 23.55
CA LYS A 72 -21.45 -2.98 24.04
C LYS A 72 -20.32 -1.99 23.78
N GLY A 73 -19.12 -2.37 24.19
CA GLY A 73 -17.93 -1.52 24.17
C GLY A 73 -17.72 -0.80 25.50
N GLU A 74 -16.51 -0.27 25.72
CA GLU A 74 -16.17 0.41 26.99
C GLU A 74 -17.06 1.64 27.25
N ALA A 75 -17.57 2.26 26.18
CA ALA A 75 -18.43 3.44 26.22
C ALA A 75 -19.90 3.15 25.87
N CYS A 76 -20.28 1.87 25.70
CA CYS A 76 -21.62 1.45 25.25
C CYS A 76 -22.09 2.09 23.94
N ASP A 77 -21.16 2.42 23.04
CA ASP A 77 -21.41 3.08 21.77
C ASP A 77 -21.55 2.10 20.59
N VAL A 78 -21.27 0.82 20.81
CA VAL A 78 -21.39 -0.21 19.79
C VAL A 78 -22.75 -0.90 19.93
N ALA A 79 -23.71 -0.50 19.10
CA ALA A 79 -25.00 -1.19 19.01
C ALA A 79 -24.79 -2.62 18.47
N ALA A 80 -25.43 -3.63 19.05
CA ALA A 80 -25.38 -5.02 18.61
C ALA A 80 -25.87 -5.20 17.16
N CYS A 81 -26.92 -4.46 16.80
CA CYS A 81 -27.55 -4.47 15.48
C CYS A 81 -27.48 -3.06 14.85
N PRO A 82 -26.41 -2.75 14.09
CA PRO A 82 -26.27 -1.45 13.43
C PRO A 82 -27.38 -1.24 12.40
N ASN A 83 -27.88 0.00 12.31
CA ASN A 83 -28.95 0.39 11.39
C ASN A 83 -30.16 -0.57 11.40
N ASP A 84 -30.47 -1.14 12.57
CA ASP A 84 -31.57 -2.11 12.76
C ASP A 84 -31.57 -3.24 11.71
N CYS A 85 -30.37 -3.71 11.33
CA CYS A 85 -30.16 -4.74 10.32
C CYS A 85 -30.82 -4.46 8.96
N SER A 86 -31.07 -3.18 8.65
CA SER A 86 -31.80 -2.74 7.47
C SER A 86 -33.17 -3.44 7.33
N GLU A 87 -33.82 -3.69 8.48
CA GLU A 87 -35.12 -4.36 8.56
C GLU A 87 -36.23 -3.55 7.87
N ASP A 88 -36.13 -2.21 7.88
CA ASP A 88 -37.00 -1.30 7.15
C ASP A 88 -37.07 -1.59 5.64
N LYS A 89 -35.98 -2.14 5.08
CA LYS A 89 -35.86 -2.57 3.69
C LYS A 89 -36.07 -4.09 3.51
N GLY A 90 -36.34 -4.81 4.58
CA GLY A 90 -36.46 -6.27 4.60
C GLY A 90 -35.15 -6.99 4.25
N GLN A 91 -34.00 -6.44 4.63
CA GLN A 91 -32.67 -6.97 4.26
C GLN A 91 -32.03 -7.83 5.35
N GLY A 92 -32.51 -7.73 6.58
CA GLY A 92 -32.08 -8.55 7.70
C GLY A 92 -33.02 -8.42 8.89
N THR A 93 -32.67 -9.13 9.96
CA THR A 93 -33.39 -9.08 11.25
C THR A 93 -32.37 -9.12 12.37
N CYS A 94 -32.58 -8.32 13.41
CA CYS A 94 -31.74 -8.34 14.61
C CYS A 94 -31.97 -9.64 15.40
N LYS A 95 -30.88 -10.37 15.67
CA LYS A 95 -30.89 -11.52 16.58
C LYS A 95 -30.29 -11.07 17.91
N GLU A 96 -31.18 -10.79 18.87
CA GLU A 96 -30.79 -10.31 20.20
C GLU A 96 -29.87 -11.32 20.92
N ASP A 97 -30.17 -12.62 20.83
CA ASP A 97 -29.38 -13.69 21.46
C ASP A 97 -27.93 -13.77 20.93
N ASP A 98 -27.73 -13.46 19.65
CA ASP A 98 -26.41 -13.50 18.98
C ASP A 98 -25.72 -12.12 18.98
N GLU A 99 -26.40 -11.09 19.49
CA GLU A 99 -26.05 -9.68 19.43
C GLU A 99 -25.56 -9.23 18.03
N ARG A 100 -26.22 -9.73 16.98
CA ARG A 100 -25.80 -9.56 15.58
C ARG A 100 -26.98 -9.58 14.61
N CYS A 101 -26.75 -8.99 13.43
CA CYS A 101 -27.71 -9.03 12.33
C CYS A 101 -27.67 -10.36 11.57
N GLN A 102 -28.85 -10.96 11.37
CA GLN A 102 -29.03 -12.06 10.44
C GLN A 102 -29.51 -11.52 9.10
N CYS A 103 -28.65 -11.58 8.07
CA CYS A 103 -28.98 -11.05 6.75
C CYS A 103 -29.79 -12.03 5.91
N ASN A 104 -30.77 -11.48 5.19
CA ASN A 104 -31.54 -12.20 4.20
C ASN A 104 -30.68 -12.58 2.98
N GLU A 105 -31.20 -13.50 2.16
CA GLU A 105 -30.49 -13.98 0.98
C GLU A 105 -30.10 -12.81 0.04
N GLY A 106 -28.85 -12.81 -0.43
CA GLY A 106 -28.30 -11.75 -1.28
C GLY A 106 -27.73 -10.53 -0.54
N PHE A 107 -27.97 -10.39 0.77
CA PHE A 107 -27.48 -9.28 1.58
C PHE A 107 -26.37 -9.70 2.56
N GLY A 108 -25.53 -8.74 2.93
CA GLY A 108 -24.39 -8.94 3.82
C GLY A 108 -23.91 -7.64 4.48
N GLY A 109 -22.83 -7.76 5.25
CA GLY A 109 -22.31 -6.68 6.10
C GLY A 109 -22.88 -6.71 7.51
N ASN A 110 -22.38 -5.82 8.38
CA ASN A 110 -22.77 -5.81 9.80
C ASN A 110 -24.25 -5.42 10.00
N ASP A 111 -24.81 -4.63 9.08
CA ASP A 111 -26.19 -4.10 9.10
C ASP A 111 -27.06 -4.67 7.97
N CYS A 112 -26.57 -5.66 7.23
CA CYS A 112 -27.23 -6.25 6.06
C CYS A 112 -27.55 -5.26 4.91
N GLY A 113 -26.99 -4.04 4.93
CA GLY A 113 -27.26 -3.00 3.94
C GLY A 113 -26.55 -3.22 2.59
N GLN A 114 -25.61 -4.16 2.51
CA GLN A 114 -24.75 -4.37 1.35
C GLN A 114 -25.20 -5.57 0.51
N LEU A 115 -25.17 -5.43 -0.82
CA LEU A 115 -25.46 -6.53 -1.74
C LEU A 115 -24.25 -7.45 -1.90
N LYS A 116 -24.40 -8.73 -1.55
CA LYS A 116 -23.34 -9.76 -1.72
C LYS A 116 -22.82 -9.82 -3.15
N ALA A 117 -23.69 -9.60 -4.14
CA ALA A 117 -23.34 -9.62 -5.55
C ALA A 117 -22.28 -8.59 -5.96
N LEU A 118 -22.18 -7.48 -5.22
CA LEU A 118 -21.24 -6.39 -5.46
C LEU A 118 -19.98 -6.49 -4.57
N GLY A 119 -19.89 -7.52 -3.73
CA GLY A 119 -18.95 -7.61 -2.64
C GLY A 119 -19.41 -6.80 -1.42
N PHE A 120 -19.00 -7.23 -0.23
CA PHE A 120 -19.41 -6.61 1.02
C PHE A 120 -18.30 -6.66 2.07
N TRP A 121 -18.29 -5.64 2.93
CA TRP A 121 -17.41 -5.54 4.09
C TRP A 121 -18.14 -6.00 5.35
N SER A 122 -17.39 -6.66 6.22
CA SER A 122 -17.85 -7.07 7.55
C SER A 122 -16.72 -6.93 8.58
N THR A 123 -17.08 -6.66 9.83
CA THR A 123 -16.14 -6.74 10.96
C THR A 123 -16.11 -8.17 11.48
N ILE A 124 -14.91 -8.66 11.79
CA ILE A 124 -14.72 -9.97 12.42
C ILE A 124 -14.75 -9.80 13.94
N TYR A 125 -15.63 -10.56 14.60
CA TYR A 125 -15.76 -10.61 16.05
C TYR A 125 -15.33 -12.01 16.54
N PRO A 126 -14.15 -12.14 17.16
CA PRO A 126 -13.73 -13.39 17.79
C PRO A 126 -14.76 -13.87 18.82
N THR A 127 -15.03 -15.17 18.85
CA THR A 127 -16.13 -15.71 19.69
C THR A 127 -15.76 -15.91 21.15
N GLN A 128 -14.50 -16.27 21.43
CA GLN A 128 -14.10 -16.80 22.74
C GLN A 128 -12.76 -16.25 23.27
N SER A 129 -12.12 -15.34 22.52
CA SER A 129 -10.80 -14.82 22.85
C SER A 129 -10.74 -13.31 22.59
N PRO A 130 -10.32 -12.48 23.56
CA PRO A 130 -10.09 -11.07 23.28
C PRO A 130 -8.95 -10.92 22.25
N PRO A 131 -9.05 -9.95 21.33
CA PRO A 131 -7.95 -9.65 20.42
C PRO A 131 -6.71 -9.20 21.21
N PRO A 132 -5.49 -9.46 20.69
CA PRO A 132 -4.27 -8.99 21.34
C PRO A 132 -4.20 -7.45 21.35
N PRO A 133 -3.23 -6.86 22.08
CA PRO A 133 -3.01 -5.42 22.03
C PRO A 133 -2.82 -4.91 20.59
N GLY A 134 -3.30 -3.70 20.33
CA GLY A 134 -3.20 -3.10 19.01
C GLY A 134 -1.76 -3.00 18.51
N THR A 135 -1.58 -3.16 17.21
CA THR A 135 -0.27 -3.14 16.57
C THR A 135 -0.30 -2.47 15.21
N ALA A 136 0.79 -1.76 14.87
CA ALA A 136 0.98 -1.12 13.59
C ALA A 136 2.39 -1.36 13.04
N SER A 137 2.54 -1.25 11.72
CA SER A 137 3.76 -1.55 10.95
C SER A 137 4.29 -2.97 11.21
N HIS A 138 3.38 -3.92 11.41
CA HIS A 138 3.67 -5.35 11.52
C HIS A 138 3.61 -6.03 10.15
N GLY A 139 4.28 -7.17 10.03
CA GLY A 139 4.09 -8.09 8.92
C GLY A 139 2.97 -9.09 9.22
N SER A 140 2.41 -9.68 8.17
CA SER A 140 1.48 -10.80 8.31
C SER A 140 1.70 -11.87 7.25
N ALA A 141 1.34 -13.09 7.60
CA ALA A 141 1.44 -14.25 6.74
C ALA A 141 0.32 -15.24 7.08
N VAL A 142 -0.20 -15.93 6.06
CA VAL A 142 -1.20 -16.98 6.23
C VAL A 142 -0.57 -18.32 5.89
N TRP A 143 -0.72 -19.29 6.80
CA TRP A 143 -0.38 -20.67 6.54
C TRP A 143 -1.59 -21.53 6.84
N ARG A 144 -2.10 -22.24 5.82
CA ARG A 144 -3.38 -22.95 5.87
C ARG A 144 -4.50 -22.01 6.33
N ASP A 145 -5.09 -22.28 7.48
CA ASP A 145 -6.20 -21.55 8.11
C ASP A 145 -5.74 -20.64 9.26
N THR A 146 -4.43 -20.45 9.45
CA THR A 146 -3.89 -19.61 10.52
C THR A 146 -3.25 -18.34 9.97
N LEU A 147 -3.74 -17.19 10.43
CA LEU A 147 -3.11 -15.89 10.28
C LEU A 147 -2.04 -15.71 11.35
N HIS A 148 -0.86 -15.30 10.93
CA HIS A 148 0.26 -14.97 11.79
C HIS A 148 0.54 -13.48 11.65
N ILE A 149 0.52 -12.75 12.77
CA ILE A 149 0.93 -11.35 12.87
C ILE A 149 2.31 -11.31 13.50
N ILE A 150 3.27 -10.69 12.82
CA ILE A 150 4.69 -10.71 13.21
C ILE A 150 5.23 -9.29 13.35
N GLY A 151 5.74 -8.98 14.54
CA GLY A 151 6.32 -7.70 14.92
C GLY A 151 5.28 -6.58 15.02
N GLY A 152 5.72 -5.38 14.69
CA GLY A 152 4.97 -4.15 14.81
C GLY A 152 5.19 -3.42 16.12
N GLU A 153 4.76 -2.17 16.13
CA GLU A 153 4.78 -1.31 17.31
C GLU A 153 3.51 -1.54 18.13
N SER A 154 3.69 -1.77 19.43
CA SER A 154 2.63 -2.04 20.41
C SER A 154 2.82 -1.27 21.72
N TYR A 155 3.69 -0.26 21.73
CA TYR A 155 4.18 0.46 22.91
C TYR A 155 4.63 -0.47 24.02
N GLY A 156 5.37 -1.53 23.64
CA GLY A 156 5.90 -2.55 24.55
C GLY A 156 4.87 -3.56 25.10
N ARG A 157 3.57 -3.43 24.77
CA ARG A 157 2.50 -4.28 25.31
C ARG A 157 2.27 -5.59 24.55
N GLY A 158 2.61 -5.63 23.27
CA GLY A 158 2.36 -6.78 22.38
C GLY A 158 3.51 -7.77 22.35
N GLU A 159 3.21 -9.01 21.96
CA GLU A 159 4.20 -10.06 21.69
C GLU A 159 4.84 -9.90 20.31
N LEU A 160 5.98 -10.56 20.07
CA LEU A 160 6.59 -10.59 18.74
C LEU A 160 5.66 -11.24 17.71
N MET A 161 4.91 -12.27 18.11
CA MET A 161 4.11 -13.06 17.20
C MET A 161 2.78 -13.44 17.86
N THR A 162 1.70 -13.24 17.13
CA THR A 162 0.34 -13.65 17.55
C THR A 162 -0.35 -14.37 16.40
N THR A 163 -1.23 -15.31 16.72
CA THR A 163 -1.89 -16.15 15.72
C THR A 163 -3.39 -16.11 15.86
N TYR A 164 -4.09 -16.16 14.73
CA TYR A 164 -5.53 -16.19 14.65
C TYR A 164 -5.96 -17.34 13.74
N ASP A 165 -6.82 -18.22 14.25
CA ASP A 165 -7.43 -19.30 13.49
C ASP A 165 -8.70 -18.78 12.79
N PHE A 166 -8.69 -18.77 11.46
CA PHE A 166 -9.83 -18.35 10.65
C PHE A 166 -11.05 -19.25 10.83
N ASN A 167 -10.84 -20.56 11.00
CA ASN A 167 -11.91 -21.55 11.08
C ASN A 167 -12.57 -21.53 12.47
N GLY A 168 -11.75 -21.52 13.52
CA GLY A 168 -12.22 -21.39 14.90
C GLY A 168 -12.73 -20.00 15.27
N ASN A 169 -12.34 -18.96 14.50
CA ASN A 169 -12.60 -17.56 14.81
C ASN A 169 -12.13 -17.18 16.22
N VAL A 170 -10.88 -17.55 16.53
CA VAL A 170 -10.22 -17.35 17.82
C VAL A 170 -8.76 -16.93 17.66
N TRP A 171 -8.30 -16.09 18.58
CA TRP A 171 -6.91 -15.78 18.78
C TRP A 171 -6.26 -16.85 19.64
N GLU A 172 -5.10 -17.32 19.19
CA GLU A 172 -4.32 -18.35 19.86
C GLU A 172 -3.00 -17.76 20.40
N THR A 173 -2.57 -18.27 21.55
CA THR A 173 -1.24 -17.95 22.08
C THR A 173 -0.23 -18.90 21.48
N LEU A 174 0.78 -18.35 20.79
CA LEU A 174 1.84 -19.15 20.21
C LEU A 174 2.87 -19.53 21.29
N HIS A 175 3.00 -20.83 21.55
CA HIS A 175 4.10 -21.37 22.35
C HIS A 175 5.28 -21.73 21.45
N ILE A 176 6.36 -20.94 21.56
CA ILE A 176 7.62 -21.20 20.86
C ILE A 176 8.37 -22.32 21.59
N GLU A 177 8.95 -23.25 20.82
CA GLU A 177 9.71 -24.37 21.38
C GLU A 177 10.95 -23.92 22.16
N GLY A 178 11.23 -24.63 23.26
CA GLY A 178 12.34 -24.32 24.16
C GLY A 178 13.70 -24.46 23.47
N GLY A 179 14.55 -23.43 23.57
CA GLY A 179 15.88 -23.40 22.93
C GLY A 179 15.92 -22.73 21.55
N SER A 180 14.78 -22.28 21.02
CA SER A 180 14.70 -21.46 19.81
C SER A 180 15.33 -20.07 20.02
N SER A 181 16.08 -19.56 19.03
CA SER A 181 16.61 -18.20 19.04
C SER A 181 15.55 -17.21 18.57
N VAL A 182 14.79 -16.64 19.51
CA VAL A 182 13.69 -15.72 19.17
C VAL A 182 14.25 -14.35 18.72
N PRO A 183 13.77 -13.78 17.60
CA PRO A 183 14.17 -12.44 17.18
C PRO A 183 13.75 -11.37 18.19
N GLU A 184 14.49 -10.27 18.24
CA GLU A 184 14.05 -9.07 18.96
C GLU A 184 12.81 -8.44 18.29
N LYS A 185 11.93 -7.86 19.12
CA LYS A 185 10.74 -7.11 18.67
C LYS A 185 11.15 -5.96 17.74
N ARG A 186 10.39 -5.79 16.67
CA ARG A 186 10.69 -4.81 15.61
C ARG A 186 9.45 -4.42 14.84
N TYR A 187 9.48 -3.23 14.24
CA TYR A 187 8.44 -2.74 13.33
C TYR A 187 9.02 -2.39 11.96
N GLY A 188 8.17 -2.30 10.94
CA GLY A 188 8.57 -1.95 9.57
C GLY A 188 9.45 -3.01 8.89
N ALA A 189 9.43 -4.25 9.40
CA ALA A 189 9.96 -5.44 8.73
C ALA A 189 8.94 -5.95 7.71
N SER A 190 9.42 -6.63 6.67
CA SER A 190 8.56 -7.30 5.69
C SER A 190 8.53 -8.80 5.95
N THR A 191 7.42 -9.46 5.59
CA THR A 191 7.21 -10.89 5.82
C THR A 191 6.71 -11.59 4.56
N VAL A 192 7.18 -12.82 4.32
CA VAL A 192 6.69 -13.69 3.24
C VAL A 192 6.57 -15.13 3.70
N MET A 193 5.62 -15.88 3.13
CA MET A 193 5.36 -17.29 3.46
C MET A 193 5.86 -18.21 2.35
N TYR A 194 6.93 -18.97 2.59
CA TYR A 194 7.46 -19.93 1.60
C TYR A 194 7.51 -21.34 2.18
N GLY A 195 6.83 -22.28 1.52
CA GLY A 195 6.70 -23.66 1.99
C GLY A 195 5.94 -23.73 3.31
N ASP A 196 6.63 -24.14 4.38
CA ASP A 196 6.15 -24.21 5.76
C ASP A 196 6.87 -23.21 6.69
N LYS A 197 7.58 -22.23 6.11
CA LYS A 197 8.32 -21.21 6.85
C LYS A 197 7.87 -19.78 6.53
N ILE A 198 7.73 -18.98 7.59
CA ILE A 198 7.54 -17.53 7.48
C ILE A 198 8.91 -16.86 7.56
N PHE A 199 9.25 -16.04 6.57
CA PHE A 199 10.49 -15.29 6.52
C PHE A 199 10.23 -13.85 6.90
N MET A 200 11.03 -13.30 7.82
CA MET A 200 10.97 -11.90 8.25
C MET A 200 12.31 -11.21 7.95
N TYR A 201 12.27 -10.10 7.21
CA TYR A 201 13.46 -9.39 6.79
C TYR A 201 13.48 -7.93 7.26
N GLY A 202 14.64 -7.52 7.80
CA GLY A 202 14.94 -6.13 8.13
C GLY A 202 14.13 -5.60 9.32
N GLY A 203 13.65 -4.36 9.18
CA GLY A 203 12.88 -3.64 10.20
C GLY A 203 13.73 -2.85 11.19
N VAL A 204 13.07 -2.14 12.10
CA VAL A 204 13.69 -1.31 13.14
C VAL A 204 13.55 -2.01 14.48
N ILE A 205 14.69 -2.24 15.14
CA ILE A 205 14.77 -2.78 16.49
C ILE A 205 15.04 -1.61 17.44
N GLU A 206 14.27 -1.51 18.52
CA GLU A 206 14.45 -0.47 19.53
C GLU A 206 15.87 -0.51 20.13
N GLY A 207 16.52 0.64 20.26
CA GLY A 207 17.90 0.76 20.77
C GLY A 207 19.02 0.29 19.81
N ARG A 208 18.73 -0.54 18.80
CA ARG A 208 19.71 -1.06 17.83
C ARG A 208 19.58 -0.45 16.42
N GLY A 209 18.41 0.08 16.08
CA GLY A 209 18.15 0.73 14.79
C GLY A 209 17.78 -0.25 13.67
N VAL A 210 18.03 0.15 12.42
CA VAL A 210 17.63 -0.62 11.24
C VAL A 210 18.48 -1.88 11.07
N SER A 211 17.81 -3.02 10.95
CA SER A 211 18.41 -4.35 10.83
C SER A 211 18.51 -4.82 9.36
N ASN A 212 19.46 -5.72 9.10
CA ASN A 212 19.58 -6.50 7.86
C ASN A 212 19.36 -8.00 8.10
N GLU A 213 18.87 -8.36 9.29
CA GLU A 213 18.67 -9.76 9.64
C GLU A 213 17.54 -10.37 8.81
N LEU A 214 17.74 -11.61 8.39
CA LEU A 214 16.74 -12.49 7.82
C LEU A 214 16.48 -13.64 8.80
N TRP A 215 15.25 -13.72 9.26
CA TRP A 215 14.79 -14.75 10.18
C TRP A 215 13.78 -15.66 9.47
N ALA A 216 13.84 -16.96 9.74
CA ALA A 216 12.85 -17.93 9.30
C ALA A 216 12.17 -18.58 10.50
N PHE A 217 10.85 -18.56 10.52
CA PHE A 217 10.03 -19.27 11.49
C PHE A 217 9.43 -20.51 10.84
N ASP A 218 9.76 -21.69 11.36
CA ASP A 218 9.13 -22.95 10.99
C ASP A 218 7.77 -23.06 11.68
N VAL A 219 6.69 -23.06 10.91
CA VAL A 219 5.32 -23.08 11.46
C VAL A 219 5.00 -24.44 12.09
N SER A 220 5.56 -25.53 11.54
CA SER A 220 5.32 -26.88 12.04
C SER A 220 6.11 -27.16 13.32
N ALA A 221 7.40 -26.77 13.33
CA ALA A 221 8.28 -26.98 14.48
C ALA A 221 8.17 -25.86 15.53
N LYS A 222 7.54 -24.73 15.21
CA LYS A 222 7.42 -23.54 16.07
C LYS A 222 8.78 -23.01 16.56
N THR A 223 9.78 -23.03 15.68
CA THR A 223 11.15 -22.59 15.96
C THR A 223 11.59 -21.48 15.00
N TRP A 224 12.33 -20.53 15.54
CA TRP A 224 13.02 -19.48 14.80
C TRP A 224 14.47 -19.87 14.48
N GLU A 225 14.91 -19.51 13.29
CA GLU A 225 16.29 -19.64 12.83
C GLU A 225 16.76 -18.31 12.23
N ASN A 226 17.94 -17.83 12.64
CA ASN A 226 18.60 -16.72 11.95
C ASN A 226 19.34 -17.26 10.74
N ILE A 227 18.83 -16.93 9.55
CA ILE A 227 19.38 -17.39 8.26
C ILE A 227 20.03 -16.23 7.50
N THR A 228 20.44 -15.18 8.20
CA THR A 228 21.08 -14.01 7.58
C THR A 228 22.33 -14.45 6.82
N VAL A 229 22.32 -14.21 5.50
CA VAL A 229 23.45 -14.50 4.64
C VAL A 229 24.60 -13.57 5.00
N LYS A 230 25.76 -14.13 5.31
CA LYS A 230 26.99 -13.35 5.43
C LYS A 230 27.45 -13.03 4.02
N SER A 231 27.41 -11.77 3.62
CA SER A 231 28.00 -11.37 2.35
C SER A 231 29.52 -11.50 2.43
N ASP A 232 30.13 -12.11 1.42
CA ASP A 232 31.54 -11.87 1.16
C ASP A 232 31.74 -10.37 0.95
N ALA A 233 32.82 -9.81 1.48
CA ALA A 233 33.19 -8.42 1.23
C ALA A 233 33.10 -8.18 -0.28
N CYS A 234 32.28 -7.22 -0.70
CA CYS A 234 32.15 -6.79 -2.10
C CYS A 234 33.54 -6.79 -2.75
N ASN A 235 33.89 -7.84 -3.51
CA ASN A 235 35.24 -8.01 -4.04
C ASN A 235 35.51 -6.87 -5.01
N SER A 236 36.30 -5.89 -4.57
CA SER A 236 36.68 -4.68 -5.30
C SER A 236 37.71 -4.96 -6.40
N THR A 237 37.62 -6.12 -7.05
CA THR A 237 38.52 -6.49 -8.15
C THR A 237 37.96 -5.95 -9.46
N GLY A 238 38.25 -4.67 -9.73
CA GLY A 238 38.19 -4.09 -11.08
C GLY A 238 37.03 -3.11 -11.35
N LEU A 239 37.39 -1.83 -11.43
CA LEU A 239 36.68 -0.70 -12.05
C LEU A 239 35.43 -0.08 -11.41
N THR A 240 34.79 -0.65 -10.39
CA THR A 240 33.69 0.05 -9.67
C THR A 240 33.92 0.05 -8.16
N THR A 241 34.28 1.21 -7.59
CA THR A 241 34.62 1.37 -6.17
C THR A 241 33.41 1.40 -5.23
N ASN A 242 32.18 1.25 -5.73
CA ASN A 242 30.92 1.46 -4.99
C ASN A 242 29.86 0.36 -5.23
N ALA A 243 30.23 -0.91 -5.31
CA ALA A 243 29.23 -1.98 -5.41
C ALA A 243 28.46 -2.13 -4.08
N MET A 244 27.13 -2.08 -4.13
CA MET A 244 26.29 -2.45 -2.97
C MET A 244 26.20 -3.97 -2.89
N CYS A 245 26.45 -4.56 -1.72
CA CYS A 245 26.21 -5.98 -1.44
C CYS A 245 25.16 -6.11 -0.33
N GLY A 246 24.12 -6.90 -0.60
CA GLY A 246 23.08 -7.23 0.38
C GLY A 246 23.49 -8.42 1.28
N PRO A 247 22.70 -8.75 2.32
CA PRO A 247 21.46 -8.09 2.70
C PRO A 247 21.70 -6.69 3.29
N LEU A 248 21.00 -5.70 2.75
CA LEU A 248 21.08 -4.32 3.21
C LEU A 248 20.32 -4.13 4.52
N ARG A 249 20.76 -3.18 5.35
CA ARG A 249 19.96 -2.72 6.49
C ARG A 249 18.80 -1.91 5.97
N VAL A 250 17.58 -2.40 6.12
CA VAL A 250 16.41 -1.78 5.49
C VAL A 250 15.13 -1.87 6.33
N ALA A 251 14.36 -0.78 6.35
CA ALA A 251 13.03 -0.70 6.96
C ALA A 251 12.04 -0.03 6.00
N GLY A 252 10.74 -0.34 6.14
CA GLY A 252 9.67 0.18 5.27
C GLY A 252 9.81 -0.20 3.80
N HIS A 253 10.51 -1.30 3.54
CA HIS A 253 10.54 -2.00 2.26
C HIS A 253 9.39 -2.99 2.20
N THR A 254 9.08 -3.46 1.00
CA THR A 254 8.14 -4.57 0.79
C THR A 254 8.90 -5.82 0.42
N ALA A 255 8.36 -6.98 0.78
CA ALA A 255 8.84 -8.26 0.29
C ALA A 255 7.72 -9.03 -0.39
N THR A 256 8.04 -9.66 -1.52
CA THR A 256 7.07 -10.39 -2.33
C THR A 256 7.70 -11.67 -2.84
N LEU A 257 6.92 -12.76 -2.87
CA LEU A 257 7.33 -14.00 -3.50
C LEU A 257 7.09 -13.95 -5.00
N VAL A 258 8.08 -14.37 -5.77
CA VAL A 258 7.98 -14.45 -7.23
C VAL A 258 8.40 -15.84 -7.72
N PRO A 259 7.72 -16.38 -8.75
CA PRO A 259 8.07 -17.68 -9.31
C PRO A 259 9.48 -17.64 -9.94
N GLY A 260 10.16 -18.79 -9.93
CA GLY A 260 11.42 -18.92 -10.64
C GLY A 260 11.27 -18.73 -12.15
N PHE A 261 12.34 -18.30 -12.82
CA PHE A 261 12.35 -18.09 -14.26
C PHE A 261 12.06 -19.42 -15.00
N GLY A 262 10.84 -19.59 -15.52
CA GLY A 262 10.43 -20.75 -16.31
C GLY A 262 9.61 -21.82 -15.58
N ASP A 263 9.46 -21.75 -14.25
CA ASP A 263 8.53 -22.60 -13.49
C ASP A 263 7.59 -21.76 -12.63
N LYS A 264 6.38 -21.55 -13.17
CA LYS A 264 5.34 -20.69 -12.59
C LYS A 264 4.71 -21.29 -11.33
N ASN A 265 4.91 -22.58 -11.07
CA ASN A 265 4.34 -23.27 -9.92
C ASN A 265 5.35 -23.43 -8.77
N ASN A 266 6.60 -23.03 -8.99
CA ASN A 266 7.67 -23.16 -7.99
C ASN A 266 8.25 -21.79 -7.68
N TYR A 267 7.77 -21.20 -6.59
CA TYR A 267 8.37 -20.02 -5.99
C TYR A 267 9.81 -20.31 -5.59
N GLN A 268 10.75 -19.50 -6.07
CA GLN A 268 12.16 -19.69 -5.77
C GLN A 268 12.80 -18.46 -5.16
N TYR A 269 12.17 -17.29 -5.32
CA TYR A 269 12.74 -16.03 -4.92
C TYR A 269 11.79 -15.24 -4.02
N MET A 270 12.36 -14.68 -2.97
CA MET A 270 11.82 -13.49 -2.31
C MET A 270 12.51 -12.28 -2.93
N ILE A 271 11.73 -11.29 -3.35
CA ILE A 271 12.25 -9.98 -3.72
C ILE A 271 11.93 -8.97 -2.64
N ALA A 272 12.91 -8.15 -2.26
CA ALA A 272 12.72 -7.00 -1.38
C ALA A 272 12.95 -5.71 -2.18
N ILE A 273 11.95 -4.82 -2.19
CA ILE A 273 11.91 -3.62 -3.02
C ILE A 273 12.03 -2.38 -2.14
N PHE A 274 12.96 -1.49 -2.51
CA PHE A 274 13.19 -0.16 -1.92
C PHE A 274 13.40 -0.20 -0.38
N GLY A 275 12.86 0.79 0.33
CA GLY A 275 13.01 0.99 1.78
C GLY A 275 14.06 2.04 2.15
N HIS A 276 14.18 2.32 3.44
CA HIS A 276 15.17 3.24 3.97
C HIS A 276 16.34 2.49 4.62
N SER A 277 17.55 2.87 4.28
CA SER A 277 18.80 2.40 4.89
C SER A 277 19.53 3.55 5.58
N PRO A 278 20.00 3.40 6.83
CA PRO A 278 20.82 4.43 7.48
C PRO A 278 22.12 4.75 6.73
N GLN A 279 22.62 3.81 5.91
CA GLN A 279 23.86 3.97 5.16
C GLN A 279 23.66 4.61 3.79
N TYR A 280 22.52 4.35 3.14
CA TYR A 280 22.29 4.70 1.73
C TYR A 280 21.08 5.62 1.51
N GLY A 281 20.35 5.97 2.57
CA GLY A 281 19.10 6.71 2.48
C GLY A 281 17.97 5.89 1.85
N TYR A 282 17.15 6.53 1.02
CA TYR A 282 16.04 5.90 0.34
C TYR A 282 16.54 5.05 -0.83
N LEU A 283 16.31 3.74 -0.74
CA LEU A 283 16.76 2.76 -1.70
C LEU A 283 15.81 2.73 -2.89
N ASN A 284 16.35 2.68 -4.09
CA ASN A 284 15.64 2.34 -5.34
C ASN A 284 16.02 0.96 -5.87
N THR A 285 16.61 0.11 -5.02
CA THR A 285 17.16 -1.19 -5.38
C THR A 285 16.13 -2.31 -5.25
N VAL A 286 16.37 -3.40 -5.99
CA VAL A 286 15.68 -4.68 -5.81
C VAL A 286 16.69 -5.71 -5.32
N GLN A 287 16.36 -6.37 -4.22
CA GLN A 287 17.18 -7.43 -3.63
C GLN A 287 16.49 -8.78 -3.84
N GLU A 288 17.19 -9.77 -4.40
CA GLU A 288 16.70 -11.13 -4.61
C GLU A 288 17.34 -12.08 -3.58
N PHE A 289 16.51 -12.84 -2.87
CA PHE A 289 16.92 -13.97 -2.04
C PHE A 289 16.42 -15.28 -2.64
N ASN A 290 17.32 -16.19 -2.97
CA ASN A 290 16.98 -17.50 -3.49
C ASN A 290 16.81 -18.50 -2.34
N PHE A 291 15.64 -19.10 -2.19
CA PHE A 291 15.36 -20.04 -1.09
C PHE A 291 16.14 -21.36 -1.20
N GLY A 292 16.43 -21.82 -2.43
CA GLY A 292 17.13 -23.07 -2.67
C GLY A 292 18.64 -22.97 -2.41
N THR A 293 19.28 -21.92 -2.95
CA THR A 293 20.74 -21.71 -2.79
C THR A 293 21.11 -20.91 -1.55
N ARG A 294 20.13 -20.23 -0.91
CA ARG A 294 20.35 -19.25 0.17
C ARG A 294 21.29 -18.11 -0.21
N GLU A 295 21.33 -17.75 -1.50
CA GLU A 295 22.09 -16.60 -1.99
C GLU A 295 21.25 -15.32 -1.93
N TRP A 296 21.90 -14.21 -1.57
CA TRP A 296 21.33 -12.87 -1.57
C TRP A 296 22.05 -11.98 -2.57
N LYS A 297 21.32 -11.34 -3.49
CA LYS A 297 21.89 -10.48 -4.54
C LYS A 297 21.12 -9.18 -4.68
N ILE A 298 21.84 -8.10 -4.94
CA ILE A 298 21.23 -6.86 -5.43
C ILE A 298 21.28 -6.94 -6.94
N ILE A 299 20.13 -6.81 -7.59
CA ILE A 299 20.04 -7.00 -9.04
C ILE A 299 20.03 -5.67 -9.78
N GLU A 300 20.64 -5.68 -10.96
CA GLU A 300 20.48 -4.60 -11.92
C GLU A 300 19.09 -4.66 -12.55
N THR A 301 18.44 -3.51 -12.67
CA THR A 301 17.11 -3.36 -13.23
C THR A 301 17.13 -2.40 -14.41
N TYR A 302 16.26 -2.65 -15.39
CA TYR A 302 16.17 -1.88 -16.63
C TYR A 302 14.79 -1.21 -16.77
N GLY A 303 14.60 -0.44 -17.84
CA GLY A 303 13.34 0.26 -18.12
C GLY A 303 13.23 1.57 -17.36
N TYR A 304 12.09 1.82 -16.71
CA TYR A 304 11.81 3.11 -16.08
C TYR A 304 12.75 3.39 -14.92
N VAL A 305 13.32 4.59 -14.86
CA VAL A 305 14.20 5.00 -13.76
C VAL A 305 13.39 5.30 -12.51
N VAL A 306 13.29 4.30 -11.62
CA VAL A 306 12.59 4.41 -10.34
C VAL A 306 13.38 5.24 -9.32
N LYS A 307 12.66 5.98 -8.49
CA LYS A 307 13.20 6.79 -7.41
C LYS A 307 13.17 6.00 -6.10
N GLY A 308 14.08 6.32 -5.18
CA GLY A 308 14.16 5.63 -3.90
C GLY A 308 12.93 5.90 -3.06
N GLY A 309 12.38 4.87 -2.42
CA GLY A 309 11.07 4.96 -1.76
C GLY A 309 10.95 4.25 -0.41
N PHE A 310 10.03 4.71 0.44
CA PHE A 310 9.75 4.15 1.77
C PHE A 310 8.25 4.07 2.03
N GLY A 311 7.79 3.00 2.69
CA GLY A 311 6.39 2.84 3.09
C GLY A 311 5.42 2.72 1.92
N HIS A 312 5.91 2.23 0.77
CA HIS A 312 5.09 1.85 -0.37
C HIS A 312 4.45 0.46 -0.11
N SER A 313 3.47 0.10 -0.92
CA SER A 313 2.93 -1.26 -0.96
C SER A 313 3.39 -1.97 -2.24
N ALA A 314 3.50 -3.30 -2.19
CA ALA A 314 3.82 -4.12 -3.35
C ALA A 314 2.99 -5.40 -3.36
N ALA A 315 2.41 -5.71 -4.52
CA ALA A 315 1.57 -6.91 -4.70
C ALA A 315 1.90 -7.60 -6.02
N PHE A 316 2.02 -8.92 -5.99
CA PHE A 316 2.22 -9.73 -7.20
C PHE A 316 0.89 -10.14 -7.82
N ASP A 317 0.72 -9.88 -9.10
CA ASP A 317 -0.44 -10.35 -9.89
C ASP A 317 -0.04 -11.56 -10.73
N TYR A 318 -0.75 -12.66 -10.54
CA TYR A 318 -0.53 -13.91 -11.26
C TYR A 318 -0.94 -13.83 -12.74
N LEU A 319 -1.87 -12.94 -13.10
CA LEU A 319 -2.33 -12.81 -14.48
C LEU A 319 -1.27 -12.15 -15.36
N THR A 320 -0.64 -11.08 -14.88
CA THR A 320 0.41 -10.36 -15.61
C THR A 320 1.82 -10.83 -15.29
N GLU A 321 2.02 -11.54 -14.17
CA GLU A 321 3.32 -11.95 -13.60
C GLU A 321 4.21 -10.76 -13.26
N LYS A 322 3.59 -9.69 -12.78
CA LYS A 322 4.27 -8.44 -12.41
C LYS A 322 4.03 -8.12 -10.95
N VAL A 323 4.99 -7.42 -10.37
CA VAL A 323 4.88 -6.83 -9.03
C VAL A 323 4.51 -5.37 -9.19
N TYR A 324 3.35 -5.00 -8.67
CA TYR A 324 2.83 -3.65 -8.71
C TYR A 324 3.25 -2.92 -7.44
N VAL A 325 3.94 -1.80 -7.59
CA VAL A 325 4.54 -1.02 -6.49
C VAL A 325 3.92 0.36 -6.46
N TYR A 326 3.21 0.69 -5.39
CA TYR A 326 2.40 1.90 -5.31
C TYR A 326 2.76 2.78 -4.11
N GLY A 327 2.86 4.07 -4.38
CA GLY A 327 2.91 5.12 -3.37
C GLY A 327 4.20 5.13 -2.56
N GLY A 328 4.05 5.42 -1.26
CA GLY A 328 5.18 5.69 -0.37
C GLY A 328 5.70 7.11 -0.51
N ILE A 329 6.70 7.44 0.31
CA ILE A 329 7.51 8.64 0.15
C ILE A 329 8.62 8.33 -0.84
N ILE A 330 8.85 9.21 -1.80
CA ILE A 330 9.96 9.12 -2.75
C ILE A 330 10.92 10.30 -2.59
N SER A 331 12.21 10.02 -2.79
CA SER A 331 13.23 11.08 -2.88
C SER A 331 13.21 11.71 -4.27
N GLU A 332 12.80 12.97 -4.35
CA GLU A 332 12.87 13.75 -5.60
C GLU A 332 14.26 14.35 -5.81
N SER A 333 14.84 14.89 -4.73
CA SER A 333 16.19 15.46 -4.69
C SER A 333 16.90 15.03 -3.40
N GLU A 334 18.18 15.41 -3.27
CA GLU A 334 18.97 15.15 -2.06
C GLU A 334 18.35 15.76 -0.79
N SER A 335 17.56 16.83 -0.93
CA SER A 335 16.96 17.56 0.19
C SER A 335 15.43 17.51 0.24
N SER A 336 14.76 16.90 -0.75
CA SER A 336 13.29 16.85 -0.81
C SER A 336 12.73 15.43 -0.90
N GLN A 337 11.75 15.19 -0.03
CA GLN A 337 10.94 13.97 0.06
C GLN A 337 9.50 14.35 -0.28
N VAL A 338 8.85 13.60 -1.15
CA VAL A 338 7.45 13.86 -1.50
C VAL A 338 6.62 12.59 -1.42
N LEU A 339 5.36 12.75 -1.02
CA LEU A 339 4.39 11.66 -1.06
C LEU A 339 4.05 11.33 -2.52
N SER A 340 4.17 10.07 -2.91
CA SER A 340 3.98 9.63 -4.30
C SER A 340 2.59 9.07 -4.55
N SER A 341 2.01 9.42 -5.70
CA SER A 341 0.85 8.73 -6.30
C SER A 341 1.23 7.81 -7.46
N LYS A 342 2.54 7.67 -7.75
CA LYS A 342 3.02 6.87 -8.89
C LYS A 342 2.84 5.38 -8.63
N LEU A 343 2.49 4.66 -9.69
CA LEU A 343 2.39 3.21 -9.73
C LEU A 343 3.45 2.68 -10.70
N TYR A 344 4.22 1.70 -10.25
CA TYR A 344 5.19 1.01 -11.07
C TYR A 344 4.81 -0.46 -11.23
N ALA A 345 5.05 -1.02 -12.40
CA ALA A 345 5.07 -2.47 -12.58
C ALA A 345 6.51 -2.94 -12.78
N TYR A 346 6.93 -3.90 -11.96
CA TYR A 346 8.17 -4.61 -12.09
C TYR A 346 7.92 -6.00 -12.67
N GLU A 347 8.60 -6.34 -13.75
CA GLU A 347 8.53 -7.67 -14.36
C GLU A 347 9.77 -8.47 -13.94
N PRO A 348 9.65 -9.42 -12.98
CA PRO A 348 10.81 -10.13 -12.43
C PRO A 348 11.58 -10.89 -13.50
N ALA A 349 10.87 -11.49 -14.47
CA ALA A 349 11.43 -12.34 -15.52
C ALA A 349 12.52 -11.65 -16.37
N ILE A 350 12.39 -10.35 -16.60
CA ILE A 350 13.31 -9.53 -17.41
C ILE A 350 13.86 -8.32 -16.64
N ARG A 351 13.58 -8.25 -15.33
CA ARG A 351 14.01 -7.20 -14.40
C ARG A 351 13.74 -5.78 -14.89
N THR A 352 12.60 -5.58 -15.55
CA THR A 352 12.26 -4.31 -16.18
C THR A 352 11.15 -3.60 -15.40
N TRP A 353 11.35 -2.31 -15.16
CA TRP A 353 10.35 -1.41 -14.60
C TRP A 353 9.56 -0.69 -15.68
N THR A 354 8.27 -0.51 -15.45
CA THR A 354 7.37 0.30 -16.28
C THR A 354 6.58 1.25 -15.40
N LEU A 355 6.52 2.54 -15.75
CA LEU A 355 5.61 3.48 -15.10
C LEU A 355 4.18 3.31 -15.64
N LEU A 356 3.22 3.21 -14.73
CA LEU A 356 1.80 3.05 -15.03
C LEU A 356 1.02 4.32 -14.69
N SER A 357 -0.30 4.32 -14.95
CA SER A 357 -1.16 5.43 -14.61
C SER A 357 -1.13 5.72 -13.11
N ALA A 358 -0.88 6.97 -12.76
CA ALA A 358 -0.83 7.43 -11.37
C ALA A 358 -2.20 7.32 -10.69
N ALA A 359 -2.19 7.03 -9.39
CA ALA A 359 -3.40 6.92 -8.58
C ALA A 359 -4.04 8.30 -8.33
N PRO A 360 -5.34 8.35 -7.97
CA PRO A 360 -6.05 9.59 -7.68
C PRO A 360 -5.51 10.36 -6.46
N SER A 361 -4.78 9.68 -5.57
CA SER A 361 -4.20 10.28 -4.37
C SER A 361 -2.83 9.67 -4.08
N ALA A 362 -1.98 10.43 -3.40
CA ALA A 362 -0.69 9.97 -2.89
C ALA A 362 -0.83 9.46 -1.45
N ARG A 363 -0.12 8.39 -1.08
CA ARG A 363 -0.21 7.78 0.27
C ARG A 363 0.98 6.89 0.63
N LEU A 364 1.26 6.75 1.93
CA LEU A 364 2.24 5.79 2.46
C LEU A 364 1.63 4.90 3.57
N LEU A 365 2.31 3.80 3.88
CA LEU A 365 1.92 2.81 4.91
C LEU A 365 0.47 2.31 4.71
N HIS A 366 0.08 2.12 3.46
CA HIS A 366 -1.18 1.48 3.05
C HIS A 366 -0.90 0.02 2.66
N THR A 367 -1.96 -0.77 2.52
CA THR A 367 -1.85 -2.12 1.97
C THR A 367 -2.31 -2.17 0.52
N ALA A 368 -1.75 -3.08 -0.25
CA ALA A 368 -2.20 -3.41 -1.59
C ALA A 368 -2.22 -4.93 -1.76
N ASN A 369 -3.34 -5.48 -2.23
CA ASN A 369 -3.53 -6.91 -2.36
C ASN A 369 -4.36 -7.24 -3.60
N PHE A 370 -4.05 -8.37 -4.23
CA PHE A 370 -4.91 -9.01 -5.20
C PHE A 370 -5.72 -10.09 -4.48
N ILE A 371 -7.04 -9.91 -4.35
CA ILE A 371 -7.93 -10.99 -3.88
C ILE A 371 -7.98 -12.08 -4.94
N ASN A 372 -8.22 -11.63 -6.17
CA ASN A 372 -8.14 -12.44 -7.37
C ASN A 372 -7.35 -11.66 -8.42
N HIS A 373 -7.10 -12.31 -9.54
CA HIS A 373 -6.25 -11.78 -10.58
C HIS A 373 -6.83 -10.50 -11.19
N GLY A 374 -5.95 -9.55 -11.48
CA GLY A 374 -6.25 -8.39 -12.32
C GLY A 374 -6.90 -7.17 -11.67
N LEU A 375 -7.39 -7.24 -10.43
CA LEU A 375 -7.80 -6.06 -9.64
C LEU A 375 -6.94 -5.95 -8.39
N MET A 376 -6.14 -4.89 -8.32
CA MET A 376 -5.38 -4.55 -7.11
C MET A 376 -6.25 -3.69 -6.21
N MET A 377 -6.49 -4.12 -4.98
CA MET A 377 -7.22 -3.36 -3.97
C MET A 377 -6.23 -2.70 -3.01
N VAL A 378 -6.39 -1.39 -2.82
CA VAL A 378 -5.53 -0.58 -1.94
C VAL A 378 -6.38 0.07 -0.87
N PHE A 379 -6.06 -0.19 0.39
CA PHE A 379 -6.83 0.30 1.52
C PHE A 379 -6.02 1.23 2.43
N GLY A 380 -6.66 2.32 2.83
CA GLY A 380 -6.17 3.24 3.85
C GLY A 380 -4.82 3.90 3.55
N GLY A 381 -4.03 4.14 4.59
CA GLY A 381 -2.73 4.82 4.51
C GLY A 381 -2.77 6.27 4.98
N ASN A 382 -1.58 6.85 5.07
CA ASN A 382 -1.39 8.26 5.38
C ASN A 382 -1.34 9.08 4.08
N THR A 383 -2.30 9.99 3.92
CA THR A 383 -2.48 10.86 2.75
C THR A 383 -2.02 12.31 3.00
N HIS A 384 -1.37 12.57 4.12
CA HIS A 384 -0.96 13.91 4.52
C HIS A 384 0.14 14.45 3.61
N ASN A 385 -0.01 15.71 3.19
CA ASN A 385 1.00 16.42 2.40
C ASN A 385 1.32 17.75 3.08
N ASP A 386 2.57 17.90 3.53
CA ASP A 386 3.08 19.05 4.27
C ASP A 386 3.26 20.25 3.33
N THR A 387 2.20 20.99 3.05
CA THR A 387 2.31 22.32 2.41
C THR A 387 1.77 23.39 3.35
N SER A 388 2.41 24.56 3.34
CA SER A 388 2.10 25.73 4.19
C SER A 388 0.68 26.31 4.04
N GLN A 389 -0.14 25.70 3.19
CA GLN A 389 -1.55 25.98 2.97
C GLN A 389 -2.43 24.77 3.28
N SER A 390 -2.06 23.93 4.25
CA SER A 390 -2.87 22.78 4.65
C SER A 390 -4.22 23.25 5.21
N TYR A 391 -5.27 23.15 4.38
CA TYR A 391 -6.67 23.46 4.74
C TYR A 391 -7.34 22.30 5.52
N GLY A 392 -6.57 21.65 6.39
CA GLY A 392 -6.96 20.45 7.13
C GLY A 392 -6.19 19.21 6.66
N ALA A 393 -5.52 18.56 7.61
CA ALA A 393 -4.66 17.41 7.38
C ALA A 393 -5.44 16.08 7.46
N LYS A 394 -5.69 15.41 6.33
CA LYS A 394 -6.19 14.02 6.35
C LYS A 394 -5.00 13.07 6.56
N CYS A 395 -4.60 12.88 7.82
CA CYS A 395 -3.49 11.99 8.21
C CYS A 395 -3.81 10.50 8.06
N TYR A 396 -5.09 10.16 8.02
CA TYR A 396 -5.56 8.79 7.97
C TYR A 396 -6.65 8.68 6.90
N SER A 397 -6.47 7.77 5.97
CA SER A 397 -7.44 7.51 4.93
C SER A 397 -8.21 6.23 5.22
N GLN A 398 -9.51 6.24 4.90
CA GLN A 398 -10.37 5.06 4.80
C GLN A 398 -10.64 4.69 3.33
N ASP A 399 -10.01 5.40 2.40
CA ASP A 399 -10.36 5.28 0.98
C ASP A 399 -9.92 3.90 0.47
N LEU A 400 -10.82 3.26 -0.28
CA LEU A 400 -10.54 2.05 -1.03
C LEU A 400 -10.29 2.42 -2.50
N LEU A 401 -9.06 2.24 -2.96
CA LEU A 401 -8.71 2.40 -4.37
C LEU A 401 -8.61 1.03 -5.03
N VAL A 402 -9.16 0.90 -6.22
CA VAL A 402 -9.12 -0.33 -7.02
C VAL A 402 -8.44 0.00 -8.34
N TYR A 403 -7.33 -0.66 -8.61
CA TYR A 403 -6.59 -0.54 -9.86
C TYR A 403 -6.85 -1.75 -10.75
N ASP A 404 -7.32 -1.48 -11.96
CA ASP A 404 -7.54 -2.46 -13.02
C ASP A 404 -6.27 -2.60 -13.84
N VAL A 405 -5.54 -3.71 -13.64
CA VAL A 405 -4.21 -3.90 -14.24
C VAL A 405 -4.26 -4.00 -15.77
N TYR A 406 -5.39 -4.46 -16.32
CA TYR A 406 -5.53 -4.65 -17.76
C TYR A 406 -5.90 -3.33 -18.44
N CYS A 407 -6.71 -2.51 -17.78
CA CYS A 407 -7.18 -1.24 -18.34
C CYS A 407 -6.29 -0.04 -17.98
N ASP A 408 -5.25 -0.26 -17.16
CA ASP A 408 -4.40 0.78 -16.58
C ASP A 408 -5.21 1.94 -16.01
N SER A 409 -6.20 1.62 -15.18
CA SER A 409 -7.17 2.60 -14.68
C SER A 409 -7.50 2.42 -13.22
N TRP A 410 -7.60 3.55 -12.50
CA TRP A 410 -7.97 3.61 -11.09
C TRP A 410 -9.45 3.91 -10.91
N HIS A 411 -10.01 3.34 -9.85
CA HIS A 411 -11.37 3.62 -9.37
C HIS A 411 -11.34 3.80 -7.86
N THR A 412 -12.12 4.74 -7.35
CA THR A 412 -12.36 4.86 -5.91
C THR A 412 -13.68 4.16 -5.61
N GLN A 413 -13.69 3.31 -4.59
CA GLN A 413 -14.89 2.62 -4.12
C GLN A 413 -15.30 3.20 -2.77
N ASP A 414 -16.59 3.46 -2.63
CA ASP A 414 -17.15 3.98 -1.39
C ASP A 414 -17.14 2.90 -0.31
N MET A 415 -16.73 3.28 0.89
CA MET A 415 -16.82 2.43 2.06
C MET A 415 -18.22 2.49 2.67
N PRO A 416 -18.75 1.38 3.19
CA PRO A 416 -20.04 1.37 3.87
C PRO A 416 -20.02 2.25 5.12
N GLU A 417 -21.15 2.89 5.40
CA GLU A 417 -21.30 3.87 6.48
C GLU A 417 -21.37 3.23 7.87
N HIS A 418 -22.03 2.07 7.99
CA HIS A 418 -22.30 1.41 9.28
C HIS A 418 -21.38 0.20 9.54
N LEU A 419 -20.07 0.35 9.27
CA LEU A 419 -19.08 -0.60 9.76
C LEU A 419 -18.75 -0.26 11.23
N GLN A 420 -18.95 -1.21 12.16
CA GLN A 420 -18.69 -1.04 13.60
C GLN A 420 -17.17 -1.08 13.91
N THR A 421 -16.40 -0.19 13.29
CA THR A 421 -14.93 -0.20 13.30
C THR A 421 -14.36 1.09 12.73
N ASP A 422 -13.19 1.50 13.22
CA ASP A 422 -12.48 2.68 12.76
C ASP A 422 -11.80 2.47 11.39
N LEU A 423 -12.46 2.82 10.30
CA LEU A 423 -11.92 2.56 8.97
C LEU A 423 -10.60 3.28 8.66
N ALA A 424 -10.50 4.58 8.95
CA ALA A 424 -9.34 5.37 8.52
C ALA A 424 -8.09 5.09 9.37
N ARG A 425 -7.06 4.50 8.75
CA ARG A 425 -5.85 3.98 9.43
C ARG A 425 -4.65 3.86 8.49
N PHE A 426 -3.43 3.80 9.02
CA PHE A 426 -2.22 3.41 8.28
C PHE A 426 -1.39 2.37 9.05
N GLY A 427 -0.42 1.74 8.41
CA GLY A 427 0.47 0.75 9.04
C GLY A 427 -0.25 -0.53 9.45
N HIS A 428 -1.43 -0.80 8.91
CA HIS A 428 -2.09 -2.09 9.05
C HIS A 428 -1.43 -3.10 8.10
N SER A 429 -1.66 -4.39 8.35
CA SER A 429 -1.33 -5.43 7.38
C SER A 429 -2.60 -6.03 6.79
N ALA A 430 -2.48 -6.64 5.61
CA ALA A 430 -3.59 -7.24 4.92
C ALA A 430 -3.18 -8.52 4.21
N VAL A 431 -4.04 -9.53 4.29
CA VAL A 431 -3.84 -10.87 3.73
C VAL A 431 -5.09 -11.34 3.00
N VAL A 432 -4.93 -12.30 2.10
CA VAL A 432 -6.06 -12.95 1.42
C VAL A 432 -6.14 -14.38 1.91
N PHE A 433 -7.33 -14.79 2.34
CA PHE A 433 -7.66 -16.16 2.75
C PHE A 433 -9.05 -16.51 2.22
N GLU A 434 -9.18 -17.69 1.60
CA GLU A 434 -10.43 -18.17 0.97
C GLU A 434 -11.17 -17.11 0.15
N ASP A 435 -10.47 -16.51 -0.83
CA ASP A 435 -10.98 -15.45 -1.71
C ASP A 435 -11.51 -14.20 -0.98
N SER A 436 -11.20 -14.00 0.30
CA SER A 436 -11.57 -12.79 1.06
C SER A 436 -10.33 -12.03 1.52
N LEU A 437 -10.42 -10.70 1.51
CA LEU A 437 -9.37 -9.82 2.03
C LEU A 437 -9.60 -9.57 3.51
N TYR A 438 -8.58 -9.81 4.32
CA TYR A 438 -8.58 -9.52 5.74
C TYR A 438 -7.59 -8.41 6.03
N ILE A 439 -7.99 -7.44 6.84
CA ILE A 439 -7.16 -6.30 7.26
C ILE A 439 -7.11 -6.28 8.78
N TYR A 440 -5.91 -6.19 9.35
CA TYR A 440 -5.72 -6.23 10.80
C TYR A 440 -4.88 -5.06 11.30
N GLY A 441 -5.35 -4.47 12.41
CA GLY A 441 -4.64 -3.46 13.17
C GLY A 441 -4.39 -2.15 12.43
N GLY A 442 -3.25 -1.53 12.69
CA GLY A 442 -2.87 -0.21 12.17
C GLY A 442 -2.99 0.90 13.23
N PHE A 443 -2.85 2.14 12.77
CA PHE A 443 -2.83 3.32 13.62
C PHE A 443 -3.71 4.43 13.06
N ASN A 444 -4.50 5.05 13.92
CA ASN A 444 -5.38 6.19 13.61
C ASN A 444 -5.27 7.34 14.63
N GLY A 445 -4.22 7.34 15.45
CA GLY A 445 -4.14 8.08 16.71
C GLY A 445 -4.09 7.15 17.92
N GLN A 446 -4.66 5.95 17.78
CA GLN A 446 -4.51 4.81 18.67
C GLN A 446 -4.04 3.59 17.87
N LEU A 447 -3.42 2.63 18.54
CA LEU A 447 -3.10 1.33 17.93
C LEU A 447 -4.35 0.47 17.90
N LEU A 448 -4.71 0.00 16.71
CA LEU A 448 -5.92 -0.77 16.46
C LEU A 448 -5.63 -2.29 16.56
N ASN A 449 -6.63 -3.05 16.97
CA ASN A 449 -6.61 -4.52 17.06
C ASN A 449 -7.88 -5.17 16.48
N ASP A 450 -8.65 -4.40 15.73
CA ASP A 450 -9.82 -4.90 15.02
C ASP A 450 -9.42 -5.57 13.69
N MET A 451 -10.33 -6.38 13.18
CA MET A 451 -10.15 -7.12 11.94
C MET A 451 -11.32 -6.87 10.99
N LEU A 452 -11.00 -6.40 9.79
CA LEU A 452 -11.95 -6.18 8.71
C LEU A 452 -11.87 -7.35 7.74
N ARG A 453 -13.01 -7.73 7.17
CA ARG A 453 -13.08 -8.67 6.05
C ARG A 453 -13.87 -8.06 4.91
N PHE A 454 -13.30 -8.08 3.72
CA PHE A 454 -14.03 -7.86 2.47
C PHE A 454 -14.18 -9.18 1.73
N THR A 455 -15.43 -9.54 1.46
CA THR A 455 -15.77 -10.71 0.66
C THR A 455 -16.21 -10.24 -0.72
N PRO A 456 -15.57 -10.71 -1.81
CA PRO A 456 -15.92 -10.31 -3.15
C PRO A 456 -17.29 -10.84 -3.57
N GLY A 457 -17.92 -10.14 -4.51
CA GLY A 457 -19.13 -10.57 -5.19
C GLY A 457 -18.84 -11.38 -6.44
N TYR A 458 -19.82 -11.46 -7.34
CA TYR A 458 -19.77 -12.36 -8.49
C TYR A 458 -20.12 -11.65 -9.81
N CYS A 459 -19.28 -11.87 -10.82
CA CYS A 459 -19.43 -11.26 -12.14
C CYS A 459 -20.75 -11.64 -12.84
N SER A 460 -21.31 -12.82 -12.57
CA SER A 460 -22.57 -13.29 -13.15
C SER A 460 -23.79 -12.41 -12.80
N PHE A 461 -23.66 -11.54 -11.79
CA PHE A 461 -24.67 -10.53 -11.47
C PHE A 461 -24.88 -9.51 -12.60
N TYR A 462 -23.83 -9.21 -13.36
CA TYR A 462 -23.90 -8.22 -14.43
C TYR A 462 -24.39 -8.84 -15.73
N THR A 463 -25.60 -8.47 -16.13
CA THR A 463 -26.26 -8.98 -17.36
C THR A 463 -26.03 -8.10 -18.59
N LYS A 464 -25.35 -6.96 -18.44
CA LYS A 464 -25.03 -6.03 -19.53
C LYS A 464 -23.53 -5.84 -19.63
N GLN A 465 -23.00 -5.80 -20.85
CA GLN A 465 -21.57 -5.62 -21.14
C GLN A 465 -20.96 -4.44 -20.39
N GLU A 466 -21.54 -3.24 -20.50
CA GLU A 466 -21.00 -2.03 -19.86
C GLU A 466 -20.95 -2.16 -18.33
N LYS A 467 -21.99 -2.75 -17.72
CA LYS A 467 -22.00 -2.98 -16.27
C LYS A 467 -20.98 -4.05 -15.85
N CYS A 468 -20.78 -5.07 -16.69
CA CYS A 468 -19.79 -6.11 -16.46
C CYS A 468 -18.37 -5.54 -16.47
N THR A 469 -18.01 -4.78 -17.52
CA THR A 469 -16.66 -4.23 -17.68
C THR A 469 -16.35 -3.11 -16.69
N ASN A 470 -17.37 -2.40 -16.19
CA ASN A 470 -17.24 -1.41 -15.10
C ASN A 470 -17.38 -2.04 -13.71
N GLY A 471 -17.85 -3.29 -13.61
CA GLY A 471 -18.05 -3.98 -12.35
C GLY A 471 -16.73 -4.20 -11.63
N ARG A 472 -16.70 -3.93 -10.34
CA ARG A 472 -15.54 -4.13 -9.45
C ARG A 472 -15.94 -4.84 -8.16
N PRO A 473 -16.57 -6.03 -8.22
CA PRO A 473 -17.02 -6.72 -7.02
C PRO A 473 -15.86 -7.35 -6.20
N GLY A 474 -14.63 -6.83 -6.31
CA GLY A 474 -13.42 -7.48 -5.76
C GLY A 474 -12.72 -8.45 -6.71
N VAL A 475 -13.34 -8.81 -7.83
CA VAL A 475 -12.76 -9.65 -8.89
C VAL A 475 -12.86 -8.97 -10.26
N LYS A 476 -11.87 -9.17 -11.13
CA LYS A 476 -11.89 -8.62 -12.49
C LYS A 476 -12.93 -9.34 -13.33
N CYS A 477 -13.96 -8.62 -13.76
CA CYS A 477 -14.99 -9.13 -14.65
C CYS A 477 -14.68 -8.80 -16.13
N ILE A 478 -15.00 -9.75 -17.01
CA ILE A 478 -14.87 -9.62 -18.46
C ILE A 478 -16.16 -10.12 -19.14
N TRP A 479 -16.49 -9.53 -20.29
CA TRP A 479 -17.68 -9.88 -21.04
C TRP A 479 -17.34 -10.88 -22.16
N ASP A 480 -17.96 -12.05 -22.12
CA ASP A 480 -17.87 -13.07 -23.17
C ASP A 480 -18.91 -12.73 -24.26
N VAL A 481 -18.43 -12.31 -25.43
CA VAL A 481 -19.27 -11.86 -26.55
C VAL A 481 -20.05 -13.02 -27.15
N GLN A 482 -19.46 -14.22 -27.21
CA GLN A 482 -20.09 -15.39 -27.81
C GLN A 482 -21.23 -15.92 -26.94
N LYS A 483 -21.03 -15.93 -25.62
CA LYS A 483 -22.03 -16.42 -24.65
C LYS A 483 -22.92 -15.32 -24.07
N MET A 484 -22.69 -14.06 -24.43
CA MET A 484 -23.45 -12.89 -23.95
C MET A 484 -23.58 -12.84 -22.42
N ARG A 485 -22.48 -13.13 -21.72
CA ARG A 485 -22.47 -13.22 -20.24
C ARG A 485 -21.20 -12.63 -19.65
N CYS A 486 -21.31 -12.17 -18.41
CA CYS A 486 -20.20 -11.69 -17.63
C CYS A 486 -19.55 -12.83 -16.84
N ILE A 487 -18.22 -12.98 -16.97
CA ILE A 487 -17.44 -14.01 -16.29
C ILE A 487 -16.22 -13.39 -15.59
N PRO A 488 -15.73 -14.00 -14.51
CA PRO A 488 -14.47 -13.57 -13.90
C PRO A 488 -13.28 -13.91 -14.79
N VAL A 489 -12.23 -13.08 -14.72
CA VAL A 489 -11.03 -13.20 -15.58
C VAL A 489 -10.31 -14.54 -15.42
N ASN A 490 -10.39 -15.15 -14.24
CA ASN A 490 -9.77 -16.44 -13.94
C ASN A 490 -10.40 -17.63 -14.69
N GLN A 491 -11.61 -17.47 -15.25
CA GLN A 491 -12.24 -18.48 -16.09
C GLN A 491 -11.77 -18.44 -17.55
N VAL A 492 -10.92 -17.48 -17.92
CA VAL A 492 -10.43 -17.31 -19.28
C VAL A 492 -8.93 -17.55 -19.34
N GLN A 493 -8.51 -18.32 -20.34
CA GLN A 493 -7.10 -18.62 -20.58
C GLN A 493 -6.33 -17.34 -20.86
N ARG A 494 -5.14 -17.21 -20.24
CA ARG A 494 -4.28 -16.03 -20.39
C ARG A 494 -3.97 -15.70 -21.85
N SER A 495 -3.74 -16.72 -22.69
CA SER A 495 -3.47 -16.54 -24.12
C SER A 495 -4.65 -15.93 -24.89
N ALA A 496 -5.88 -16.12 -24.45
CA ALA A 496 -7.06 -15.50 -25.06
C ALA A 496 -7.21 -14.02 -24.68
N ILE A 497 -6.74 -13.64 -23.48
CA ILE A 497 -6.79 -12.26 -22.96
C ILE A 497 -5.67 -11.38 -23.56
N PHE A 498 -4.47 -11.94 -23.74
CA PHE A 498 -3.28 -11.22 -24.22
C PHE A 498 -2.87 -11.57 -25.67
N GLY A 499 -3.60 -12.48 -26.33
CA GLY A 499 -3.30 -12.95 -27.69
C GLY A 499 -4.26 -12.44 -28.76
N ARG A 500 -4.22 -13.07 -29.95
CA ARG A 500 -5.00 -12.67 -31.14
C ARG A 500 -6.52 -12.89 -31.02
N GLU A 501 -6.98 -13.65 -30.03
CA GLU A 501 -8.41 -13.93 -29.74
C GLU A 501 -9.10 -12.81 -28.94
N GLN A 502 -8.48 -11.64 -28.81
CA GLN A 502 -9.01 -10.49 -28.08
C GLN A 502 -10.42 -10.06 -28.55
N TYR A 503 -10.85 -10.40 -29.77
CA TYR A 503 -12.17 -10.04 -30.30
C TYR A 503 -13.34 -10.77 -29.64
N ASP A 504 -13.11 -11.91 -28.98
CA ASP A 504 -14.18 -12.69 -28.34
C ASP A 504 -14.56 -12.17 -26.94
N TYR A 505 -13.73 -11.30 -26.36
CA TYR A 505 -13.90 -10.80 -24.99
C TYR A 505 -13.77 -9.29 -24.91
N VAL A 506 -14.72 -8.64 -24.22
CA VAL A 506 -14.58 -7.22 -23.86
C VAL A 506 -14.09 -7.11 -22.43
N VAL A 507 -12.85 -6.64 -22.27
CA VAL A 507 -12.16 -6.60 -20.98
C VAL A 507 -12.24 -5.23 -20.32
N CYS A 508 -12.17 -4.16 -21.12
CA CYS A 508 -12.22 -2.78 -20.63
C CYS A 508 -13.51 -2.08 -21.00
N PRO A 509 -13.99 -1.16 -20.15
CA PRO A 509 -15.15 -0.35 -20.48
C PRO A 509 -14.86 0.56 -21.67
N SER A 510 -15.88 0.79 -22.48
CA SER A 510 -15.82 1.76 -23.57
C SER A 510 -15.70 3.17 -23.01
N LYS A 511 -14.70 3.94 -23.46
CA LYS A 511 -14.49 5.33 -23.05
C LYS A 511 -15.25 6.29 -23.97
N SER A 512 -15.78 7.36 -23.39
CA SER A 512 -16.40 8.44 -24.18
C SER A 512 -15.33 9.21 -24.98
N ARG A 513 -15.73 9.87 -26.07
CA ARG A 513 -14.81 10.69 -26.87
C ARG A 513 -14.17 11.82 -26.05
N LEU A 514 -14.91 12.40 -25.11
CA LEU A 514 -14.42 13.44 -24.20
C LEU A 514 -13.32 12.89 -23.28
N THR A 515 -13.56 11.72 -22.67
CA THR A 515 -12.60 11.03 -21.80
C THR A 515 -11.32 10.69 -22.56
N LEU A 516 -11.43 10.12 -23.75
CA LEU A 516 -10.28 9.79 -24.60
C LEU A 516 -9.44 11.03 -24.96
N THR A 517 -10.11 12.15 -25.25
CA THR A 517 -9.43 13.40 -25.58
C THR A 517 -8.69 13.96 -24.37
N SER A 518 -9.31 13.92 -23.18
CA SER A 518 -8.66 14.35 -21.94
C SER A 518 -7.48 13.48 -21.55
N GLU A 519 -7.60 12.16 -21.67
CA GLU A 519 -6.51 11.21 -21.40
C GLU A 519 -5.34 11.44 -22.37
N LEU A 520 -5.63 11.63 -23.66
CA LEU A 520 -4.60 11.92 -24.66
C LEU A 520 -3.83 13.20 -24.32
N LEU A 521 -4.52 14.27 -23.93
CA LEU A 521 -3.89 15.54 -23.53
C LEU A 521 -3.02 15.36 -22.27
N ASN A 522 -3.51 14.64 -21.27
CA ASN A 522 -2.75 14.35 -20.06
C ASN A 522 -1.50 13.51 -20.36
N ASP A 523 -1.61 12.53 -21.25
CA ASP A 523 -0.47 11.71 -21.64
C ASP A 523 0.58 12.52 -22.41
N VAL A 524 0.17 13.46 -23.26
CA VAL A 524 1.10 14.39 -23.92
C VAL A 524 1.92 15.17 -22.89
N LEU A 525 1.26 15.71 -21.86
CA LEU A 525 1.94 16.43 -20.76
C LEU A 525 2.89 15.49 -19.99
N ARG A 526 2.44 14.29 -19.62
CA ARG A 526 3.25 13.29 -18.90
C ARG A 526 4.47 12.84 -19.70
N CYS A 527 4.35 12.71 -21.02
CA CYS A 527 5.50 12.42 -21.88
C CYS A 527 6.51 13.58 -21.86
N GLN A 528 6.05 14.83 -21.93
CA GLN A 528 6.92 16.01 -21.91
C GLN A 528 7.67 16.19 -20.57
N GLU A 529 7.10 15.70 -19.46
CA GLU A 529 7.77 15.67 -18.15
C GLU A 529 8.94 14.68 -18.07
N GLN A 530 9.05 13.71 -19.01
CA GLN A 530 10.14 12.74 -18.97
C GLN A 530 11.44 13.35 -19.50
N SER A 531 12.46 13.38 -18.64
CA SER A 531 13.76 14.00 -18.94
C SER A 531 14.76 13.09 -19.65
N ASN A 532 14.56 11.77 -19.61
CA ASN A 532 15.52 10.79 -20.10
C ASN A 532 14.86 9.72 -20.98
N CYS A 533 15.66 9.14 -21.88
CA CYS A 533 15.21 8.16 -22.87
C CYS A 533 14.55 6.93 -22.23
N GLN A 534 15.15 6.38 -21.17
CA GLN A 534 14.67 5.18 -20.49
C GLN A 534 13.27 5.40 -19.88
N SER A 535 13.09 6.45 -19.09
CA SER A 535 11.79 6.84 -18.52
C SER A 535 10.76 7.19 -19.60
N CYS A 536 11.20 7.77 -20.72
CA CYS A 536 10.32 8.11 -21.83
C CYS A 536 9.72 6.87 -22.52
N VAL A 537 10.48 5.81 -22.75
CA VAL A 537 9.95 4.64 -23.49
C VAL A 537 9.39 3.54 -22.58
N ALA A 538 9.70 3.56 -21.30
CA ALA A 538 9.27 2.55 -20.33
C ALA A 538 8.05 3.01 -19.50
N ASN A 539 6.98 3.43 -20.16
CA ASN A 539 5.73 3.81 -19.51
C ASN A 539 4.50 3.35 -20.31
N SER A 540 3.33 3.34 -19.66
CA SER A 540 2.06 2.99 -20.29
C SER A 540 1.46 4.09 -21.17
N TYR A 541 2.02 5.30 -21.16
CA TYR A 541 1.49 6.45 -21.89
C TYR A 541 1.78 6.41 -23.39
N GLY A 542 2.63 5.48 -23.85
CA GLY A 542 2.97 5.31 -25.26
C GLY A 542 3.85 6.43 -25.81
N CYS A 543 4.73 7.00 -24.98
CA CYS A 543 5.65 8.03 -25.43
C CYS A 543 6.76 7.49 -26.34
N THR A 544 7.33 8.37 -27.14
CA THR A 544 8.46 8.14 -28.03
C THR A 544 9.56 9.16 -27.72
N TYR A 545 10.80 8.68 -27.62
CA TYR A 545 11.96 9.54 -27.42
C TYR A 545 12.58 9.95 -28.76
N CYS A 546 12.69 11.25 -29.02
CA CYS A 546 13.26 11.79 -30.24
C CYS A 546 14.72 12.22 -30.04
N GLY A 547 15.53 12.14 -31.11
CA GLY A 547 16.99 12.36 -31.07
C GLY A 547 17.49 13.73 -30.57
N ASN A 548 16.58 14.67 -30.32
CA ASN A 548 16.89 15.99 -29.75
C ASN A 548 16.75 16.03 -28.22
N GLY A 549 16.62 14.88 -27.56
CA GLY A 549 16.41 14.81 -26.11
C GLY A 549 14.95 15.04 -25.67
N VAL A 550 14.02 15.05 -26.62
CA VAL A 550 12.61 15.38 -26.39
C VAL A 550 11.79 14.10 -26.30
N CYS A 551 11.03 13.94 -25.23
CA CYS A 551 10.01 12.90 -25.10
C CYS A 551 8.64 13.44 -25.52
N THR A 552 7.94 12.73 -26.41
CA THR A 552 6.65 13.16 -26.96
C THR A 552 5.74 11.96 -27.20
N LYS A 553 4.42 12.17 -27.19
CA LYS A 553 3.43 11.16 -27.59
C LYS A 553 3.26 11.07 -29.11
N GLU A 554 3.65 12.12 -29.84
CA GLU A 554 3.56 12.17 -31.31
C GLU A 554 4.75 11.46 -31.98
N ARG A 555 4.60 11.09 -33.26
CA ARG A 555 5.73 10.60 -34.05
C ARG A 555 6.79 11.69 -34.09
N CYS A 556 8.05 11.31 -33.88
CA CYS A 556 9.17 12.21 -34.07
C CYS A 556 9.07 12.84 -35.46
N ARG A 557 9.01 14.17 -35.52
CA ARG A 557 9.12 14.88 -36.79
C ARG A 557 10.45 14.46 -37.38
N GLU A 558 10.45 13.95 -38.62
CA GLU A 558 11.68 13.73 -39.36
C GLU A 558 12.45 15.05 -39.33
N THR A 559 13.53 15.08 -38.55
CA THR A 559 14.53 16.11 -38.70
C THR A 559 15.07 15.89 -40.11
N THR A 560 14.69 16.77 -41.03
CA THR A 560 15.45 17.02 -42.25
C THR A 560 16.91 17.03 -41.83
N SER A 561 17.65 16.07 -42.38
CA SER A 561 19.05 15.77 -42.04
C SER A 561 19.80 17.02 -41.58
N ILE A 562 20.29 17.04 -40.33
CA ILE A 562 21.20 18.06 -39.81
C ILE A 562 22.61 17.83 -40.44
N THR A 563 22.63 17.66 -41.76
CA THR A 563 23.84 17.63 -42.59
C THR A 563 23.97 18.93 -43.38
N THR A 564 22.95 19.78 -43.42
CA THR A 564 22.97 21.07 -44.14
C THR A 564 23.24 22.28 -43.25
N LEU A 565 23.12 22.19 -41.92
CA LEU A 565 23.40 23.33 -41.02
C LEU A 565 24.87 23.46 -40.60
N PHE A 566 25.71 22.47 -40.89
CA PHE A 566 27.17 22.51 -40.63
C PHE A 566 28.01 22.97 -41.83
N TYR A 567 27.39 23.18 -43.00
CA TYR A 567 28.10 23.66 -44.20
C TYR A 567 27.98 25.17 -44.46
N GLU A 568 27.01 25.87 -43.85
CA GLU A 568 26.87 27.33 -44.02
C GLU A 568 27.55 28.16 -42.92
N SER A 569 27.84 27.59 -41.76
CA SER A 569 28.56 28.28 -40.67
C SER A 569 30.08 28.41 -40.89
N ASN A 570 30.66 27.56 -41.75
CA ASN A 570 32.10 27.58 -42.07
C ASN A 570 32.50 28.63 -43.12
N ASN A 571 31.56 29.22 -43.86
CA ASN A 571 31.86 30.28 -44.84
C ASN A 571 31.71 31.70 -44.29
N GLN A 572 31.00 31.90 -43.16
CA GLN A 572 30.89 33.22 -42.52
C GLN A 572 31.98 33.51 -41.49
N GLN A 573 32.65 32.50 -40.93
CA GLN A 573 33.74 32.70 -39.95
C GLN A 573 35.11 33.04 -40.56
N LYS A 574 35.30 32.89 -41.88
CA LYS A 574 36.56 33.26 -42.56
C LYS A 574 36.68 34.75 -42.94
N GLN A 575 35.62 35.56 -42.79
CA GLN A 575 35.68 36.99 -43.11
C GLN A 575 35.78 37.94 -41.91
N GLN A 576 35.67 37.46 -40.66
CA GLN A 576 35.75 38.32 -39.46
C GLN A 576 37.04 38.20 -38.64
N GLN A 577 37.95 37.26 -38.96
CA GLN A 577 39.21 37.09 -38.23
C GLN A 577 40.36 38.02 -38.65
N GLN A 578 40.11 39.05 -39.47
CA GLN A 578 41.15 40.01 -39.89
C GLN A 578 41.10 41.40 -39.24
N GLN A 579 40.24 41.66 -38.24
CA GLN A 579 40.08 43.03 -37.73
C GLN A 579 40.17 43.29 -36.22
N GLN A 580 40.52 42.33 -35.37
CA GLN A 580 40.71 42.62 -33.94
C GLN A 580 41.98 41.98 -33.36
N GLN A 581 43.13 42.39 -33.89
CA GLN A 581 44.34 42.53 -33.07
C GLN A 581 44.37 43.96 -32.56
N GLN A 582 44.13 44.15 -31.26
CA GLN A 582 44.74 45.15 -30.36
C GLN A 582 43.79 45.45 -29.20
N PHE A 583 44.40 45.60 -28.02
CA PHE A 583 43.88 46.09 -26.73
C PHE A 583 43.63 45.05 -25.63
N VAL A 584 44.65 44.96 -24.77
CA VAL A 584 44.66 44.41 -23.40
C VAL A 584 44.53 45.60 -22.44
N PRO A 585 43.79 45.48 -21.31
CA PRO A 585 44.46 45.73 -20.03
C PRO A 585 44.00 44.85 -18.83
N ALA A 586 45.02 44.37 -18.11
CA ALA A 586 45.25 44.30 -16.66
C ALA A 586 44.16 43.92 -15.61
N ALA A 587 44.59 43.04 -14.69
CA ALA A 587 43.91 42.50 -13.52
C ALA A 587 44.08 43.33 -12.23
N VAL A 588 43.12 43.21 -11.27
CA VAL A 588 43.24 43.57 -9.83
C VAL A 588 42.32 42.64 -8.98
N PRO A 589 42.69 42.26 -7.73
CA PRO A 589 42.24 41.01 -7.09
C PRO A 589 41.12 41.13 -6.04
N VAL A 590 40.64 39.95 -5.63
CA VAL A 590 39.56 39.62 -4.68
C VAL A 590 39.93 39.96 -3.22
N ALA A 591 38.97 40.55 -2.49
CA ALA A 591 39.04 40.77 -1.05
C ALA A 591 38.05 39.84 -0.30
N ASN A 592 38.57 39.10 0.68
CA ASN A 592 37.82 38.37 1.70
C ASN A 592 37.21 39.32 2.73
N ILE A 593 35.96 39.09 3.13
CA ILE A 593 35.41 39.58 4.40
C ILE A 593 34.59 38.45 5.05
N LYS A 594 34.78 38.35 6.36
CA LYS A 594 34.47 37.28 7.32
C LYS A 594 33.04 36.78 7.38
#